data_AF-A0A182JHE1-F1
#
_entry.id   AF-A0A182JHE1-F1
#
_cell.length_a   1.000
_cell.length_b   1.000
_cell.length_c   1.000
_cell.angle_alpha   90.00
_cell.angle_beta   90.00
_cell.angle_gamma   90.00
#
_symmetry.space_group_name_H-M   'P 1'
#
loop_
_entity.id
_entity.type
_entity.pdbx_description
1 polymer ?
#
loop_
_entity_poly.entity_id
_entity_poly.type
_entity_poly.pdbx_seq_one_letter_code
_entity_poly.pdbx_strand_id
1 'polypeptide(L)'
;MFDEEKVFLQKPDDPGWFNVMVLHQNRANRRVKNYLPENKLPKFLGGHKHDCRIIPELNVVKEFFVIQPGSTVATSLLEAMHLIPHKTVRPFVYESVDLATYQDERRLDKGDVMKKVQEFAAERIEALMERERRN
;
A
#
# COMPACT_ATOMS: atom_id res chain seq x y z
N MET A 1 19.35 -17.55 -4.16
CA MET A 1 19.58 -16.94 -5.50
C MET A 1 20.33 -15.61 -5.44
N PHE A 2 19.74 -14.50 -4.97
CA PHE A 2 20.48 -13.22 -4.82
C PHE A 2 21.60 -13.29 -3.77
N ASP A 3 21.39 -14.01 -2.66
CA ASP A 3 22.43 -14.24 -1.65
C ASP A 3 23.54 -15.21 -2.10
N GLU A 4 23.28 -15.96 -3.17
CA GLU A 4 24.24 -16.90 -3.75
C GLU A 4 24.94 -16.28 -4.97
N GLU A 5 24.72 -14.99 -5.26
CA GLU A 5 25.30 -14.26 -6.39
C GLU A 5 25.00 -14.91 -7.77
N LYS A 6 23.89 -15.63 -7.88
CA LYS A 6 23.48 -16.35 -9.11
C LYS A 6 22.70 -15.48 -10.09
N VAL A 7 22.56 -14.18 -9.85
CA VAL A 7 21.79 -13.25 -10.68
C VAL A 7 22.74 -12.29 -11.37
N PHE A 8 22.78 -12.36 -12.70
CA PHE A 8 23.58 -11.47 -13.54
C PHE A 8 22.65 -10.62 -14.40
N LEU A 9 22.83 -9.30 -14.34
CA LEU A 9 22.11 -8.34 -15.17
C LEU A 9 23.11 -7.68 -16.11
N GLN A 10 22.90 -7.85 -17.41
CA GLN A 10 23.72 -7.21 -18.42
C GLN A 10 23.19 -5.80 -18.70
N LYS A 11 24.11 -4.86 -18.91
CA LYS A 11 23.78 -3.50 -19.38
C LYS A 11 24.65 -3.17 -20.59
N PRO A 12 24.19 -2.31 -21.51
CA PRO A 12 25.06 -1.75 -22.54
C PRO A 12 26.26 -1.00 -21.93
N ASP A 13 27.37 -0.96 -22.66
CA ASP A 13 28.54 -0.15 -22.30
C ASP A 13 28.30 1.34 -22.52
N ASP A 14 27.41 1.67 -23.46
CA ASP A 14 26.97 3.04 -23.74
C ASP A 14 26.22 3.65 -22.53
N PRO A 15 26.69 4.79 -21.99
CA PRO A 15 26.05 5.46 -20.86
C PRO A 15 24.77 6.22 -21.24
N GLY A 16 24.42 6.36 -22.52
CA GLY A 16 23.24 7.10 -22.98
C GLY A 16 21.88 6.43 -22.67
N TRP A 17 21.90 5.23 -22.08
CA TRP A 17 20.68 4.45 -21.84
C TRP A 17 20.03 4.77 -20.49
N PHE A 18 18.72 4.99 -20.53
CA PHE A 18 17.89 5.01 -19.33
C PHE A 18 17.45 3.59 -18.96
N ASN A 19 17.80 3.13 -17.76
CA ASN A 19 17.64 1.75 -17.34
C ASN A 19 16.37 1.56 -16.49
N VAL A 20 15.50 0.65 -16.90
CA VAL A 20 14.24 0.33 -16.20
C VAL A 20 14.20 -1.14 -15.84
N MET A 21 13.79 -1.46 -14.60
CA MET A 21 13.59 -2.83 -14.15
C MET A 21 12.17 -3.03 -13.62
N VAL A 22 11.52 -4.08 -14.11
CA VAL A 22 10.19 -4.48 -13.62
C VAL A 22 10.33 -5.78 -12.84
N LEU A 23 9.83 -5.79 -11.60
CA LEU A 23 9.93 -6.93 -10.70
C LEU A 23 8.57 -7.25 -10.08
N HIS A 24 8.16 -8.52 -10.13
CA HIS A 24 6.99 -8.99 -9.39
C HIS A 24 7.45 -9.77 -8.16
N GLN A 25 7.71 -9.06 -7.05
CA GLN A 25 8.23 -9.64 -5.81
C GLN A 25 7.64 -8.89 -4.60
N ASN A 26 7.72 -9.43 -3.39
CA ASN A 26 7.35 -8.67 -2.18
C ASN A 26 8.39 -7.57 -1.87
N ARG A 27 7.95 -6.36 -1.49
CA ARG A 27 8.81 -5.25 -1.02
C ARG A 27 8.86 -5.17 0.51
N ALA A 28 7.71 -5.35 1.16
CA ALA A 28 7.59 -5.28 2.61
C ALA A 28 8.21 -6.49 3.30
N ASN A 29 8.99 -6.23 4.35
CA ASN A 29 9.53 -7.27 5.23
C ASN A 29 8.44 -7.79 6.18
N ARG A 30 7.63 -8.75 5.70
CA ARG A 30 6.57 -9.36 6.52
C ARG A 30 7.02 -10.65 7.23
N ARG A 31 8.07 -11.32 6.74
CA ARG A 31 8.72 -12.51 7.34
C ARG A 31 10.18 -12.62 6.89
N VAL A 32 11.02 -13.24 7.73
CA VAL A 32 12.42 -13.55 7.43
C VAL A 32 12.49 -14.40 6.14
N LYS A 33 12.98 -13.81 5.03
CA LYS A 33 13.16 -14.38 3.67
C LYS A 33 12.03 -14.31 2.64
N ASN A 34 10.90 -13.64 2.91
CA ASN A 34 9.79 -13.55 1.92
C ASN A 34 9.73 -12.24 1.14
N TYR A 35 10.82 -11.50 1.02
CA TYR A 35 10.90 -10.26 0.25
C TYR A 35 12.26 -10.09 -0.41
N LEU A 36 12.34 -9.24 -1.44
CA LEU A 36 13.59 -8.87 -2.09
C LEU A 36 14.03 -7.49 -1.56
N PRO A 37 15.09 -7.43 -0.72
CA PRO A 37 15.63 -6.16 -0.25
C PRO A 37 16.17 -5.31 -1.40
N GLU A 38 15.85 -4.02 -1.41
CA GLU A 38 16.34 -3.09 -2.45
C GLU A 38 17.87 -2.96 -2.45
N ASN A 39 18.53 -3.17 -1.32
CA ASN A 39 19.99 -3.15 -1.24
C ASN A 39 20.67 -4.30 -2.02
N LYS A 40 19.93 -5.36 -2.37
CA LYS A 40 20.41 -6.47 -3.22
C LYS A 40 20.29 -6.16 -4.71
N LEU A 41 19.59 -5.09 -5.09
CA LEU A 41 19.51 -4.63 -6.47
C LEU A 41 20.77 -3.84 -6.85
N PRO A 42 21.26 -3.98 -8.09
CA PRO A 42 22.34 -3.11 -8.59
C PRO A 42 21.87 -1.67 -8.74
N LYS A 43 22.82 -0.74 -8.60
CA LYS A 43 22.56 0.71 -8.56
C LYS A 43 21.95 1.29 -9.86
N PHE A 44 22.07 0.58 -10.98
CA PHE A 44 21.66 1.10 -12.28
C PHE A 44 20.16 0.93 -12.60
N LEU A 45 19.32 0.43 -11.69
CA LEU A 45 17.94 0.01 -11.99
C LEU A 45 16.88 0.96 -11.41
N GLY A 46 15.82 1.30 -12.17
CA GLY A 46 14.55 1.81 -11.61
C GLY A 46 13.55 0.68 -11.31
N GLY A 47 12.71 0.80 -10.27
CA GLY A 47 11.83 -0.30 -9.80
C GLY A 47 10.30 -0.11 -10.00
N HIS A 48 9.55 -1.23 -9.99
CA HIS A 48 8.06 -1.34 -10.09
C HIS A 48 7.50 -2.48 -9.21
N LYS A 49 6.44 -2.28 -8.37
CA LYS A 49 5.68 -3.29 -7.56
C LYS A 49 4.23 -2.82 -7.18
N HIS A 50 3.48 -3.58 -6.35
CA HIS A 50 1.99 -3.63 -6.21
C HIS A 50 1.22 -2.79 -5.13
N ASP A 51 1.88 -2.07 -4.20
CA ASP A 51 1.17 -1.13 -3.30
C ASP A 51 1.10 0.21 -4.03
N CYS A 52 0.04 0.99 -3.89
CA CYS A 52 -0.07 2.24 -4.65
C CYS A 52 0.80 3.37 -4.07
N ARG A 53 2.07 3.44 -4.51
CA ARG A 53 3.01 4.55 -4.32
C ARG A 53 3.44 5.06 -5.69
N ILE A 54 2.56 5.83 -6.33
CA ILE A 54 2.79 6.32 -7.70
C ILE A 54 3.87 7.39 -7.79
N ILE A 55 4.09 8.13 -6.71
CA ILE A 55 5.15 9.13 -6.65
C ILE A 55 6.49 8.38 -6.54
N PRO A 56 7.43 8.58 -7.48
CA PRO A 56 8.73 7.96 -7.41
C PRO A 56 9.45 8.31 -6.11
N GLU A 57 9.88 7.30 -5.35
CA GLU A 57 10.66 7.45 -4.13
C GLU A 57 12.15 7.23 -4.43
N LEU A 58 13.01 8.17 -4.02
CA LEU A 58 14.45 8.00 -4.16
C LEU A 58 14.98 7.02 -3.10
N ASN A 59 15.60 5.93 -3.55
CA ASN A 59 16.46 5.13 -2.69
C ASN A 59 17.82 5.83 -2.54
N VAL A 60 18.04 6.54 -1.44
CA VAL A 60 19.26 7.32 -1.20
C VAL A 60 20.54 6.49 -1.14
N VAL A 61 20.45 5.19 -0.85
CA VAL A 61 21.62 4.30 -0.74
C VAL A 61 22.07 3.79 -2.11
N LYS A 62 21.12 3.60 -3.03
CA LYS A 62 21.34 3.02 -4.35
C LYS A 62 21.19 4.00 -5.51
N GLU A 63 20.72 5.21 -5.22
CA GLU A 63 20.63 6.35 -6.14
C GLU A 63 19.70 6.08 -7.33
N PHE A 64 18.62 5.32 -7.10
CA PHE A 64 17.56 5.09 -8.08
C PHE A 64 16.17 5.43 -7.54
N PHE A 65 15.23 5.64 -8.45
CA PHE A 65 13.83 5.83 -8.12
C PHE A 65 13.06 4.51 -8.15
N VAL A 66 12.21 4.32 -7.15
CA VAL A 66 11.25 3.21 -7.09
C VAL A 66 9.85 3.78 -7.25
N ILE A 67 9.10 3.25 -8.20
CA ILE A 67 7.66 3.52 -8.33
C ILE A 67 6.93 2.24 -7.94
N GLN A 68 5.77 2.35 -7.30
CA GLN A 68 4.94 1.20 -6.96
C GLN A 68 3.52 1.47 -7.46
N PRO A 69 3.16 1.06 -8.68
CA PRO A 69 1.80 1.16 -9.15
C PRO A 69 0.92 0.15 -8.40
N GLY A 70 -0.14 0.65 -7.77
CA GLY A 70 -1.12 -0.22 -7.11
C GLY A 70 -1.81 -1.16 -8.11
N SER A 71 -2.47 -2.20 -7.59
CA SER A 71 -3.37 -3.02 -8.40
C SER A 71 -4.48 -2.17 -9.04
N THR A 72 -4.99 -2.57 -10.20
CA THR A 72 -6.13 -1.88 -10.84
C THR A 72 -7.48 -2.25 -10.21
N VAL A 73 -7.50 -3.19 -9.27
CA VAL A 73 -8.69 -3.64 -8.52
C VAL A 73 -8.28 -3.92 -7.08
N ALA A 74 -9.14 -3.56 -6.12
CA ALA A 74 -8.97 -3.91 -4.71
C ALA A 74 -9.26 -5.42 -4.53
N THR A 75 -8.24 -6.21 -4.24
CA THR A 75 -8.32 -7.67 -4.06
C THR A 75 -8.37 -8.10 -2.58
N SER A 76 -8.27 -7.15 -1.66
CA SER A 76 -8.36 -7.31 -0.20
C SER A 76 -8.90 -6.02 0.44
N LEU A 77 -9.34 -6.11 1.70
CA LEU A 77 -9.96 -5.00 2.43
C LEU A 77 -8.95 -4.34 3.38
N LEU A 78 -7.79 -3.95 2.85
CA LEU A 78 -6.72 -3.30 3.61
C LEU A 78 -6.57 -1.85 3.17
N GLU A 79 -6.17 -0.97 4.09
CA GLU A 79 -5.95 0.46 3.84
C GLU A 79 -5.02 0.72 2.64
N ALA A 80 -3.97 -0.09 2.48
CA ALA A 80 -3.02 -0.01 1.37
C ALA A 80 -3.63 -0.26 -0.03
N MET A 81 -4.88 -0.73 -0.09
CA MET A 81 -5.64 -0.92 -1.32
C MET A 81 -6.45 0.31 -1.73
N HIS A 82 -6.30 1.45 -1.05
CA HIS A 82 -6.84 2.70 -1.56
C HIS A 82 -6.14 3.03 -2.89
N LEU A 83 -6.87 2.80 -3.99
CA LEU A 83 -6.35 2.92 -5.34
C LEU A 83 -6.43 4.37 -5.81
N ILE A 84 -5.57 4.70 -6.78
CA ILE A 84 -5.72 5.96 -7.52
C ILE A 84 -7.09 5.96 -8.18
N PRO A 85 -7.82 7.09 -8.14
CA PRO A 85 -9.13 7.20 -8.73
C PRO A 85 -9.08 6.96 -10.24
N HIS A 86 -9.44 5.74 -10.64
CA HIS A 86 -9.81 5.41 -12.01
C HIS A 86 -11.33 5.36 -12.07
N LYS A 87 -11.92 6.01 -13.08
CA LYS A 87 -13.39 6.13 -13.26
C LYS A 87 -14.13 4.80 -13.28
N THR A 88 -13.45 3.71 -13.64
CA THR A 88 -14.02 2.37 -13.80
C THR A 88 -13.77 1.45 -12.61
N VAL A 89 -12.94 1.87 -11.64
CA VAL A 89 -12.64 1.07 -10.46
C VAL A 89 -13.74 1.31 -9.43
N ARG A 90 -14.26 0.22 -8.85
CA ARG A 90 -15.26 0.31 -7.78
C ARG A 90 -14.68 1.10 -6.59
N PRO A 91 -15.38 2.13 -6.10
CA PRO A 91 -14.94 2.86 -4.91
C PRO A 91 -14.71 1.93 -3.73
N PHE A 92 -13.61 2.13 -3.03
CA PHE A 92 -13.26 1.39 -1.83
C PHE A 92 -12.90 2.38 -0.73
N VAL A 93 -13.73 2.41 0.31
CA VAL A 93 -13.48 3.16 1.54
C VAL A 93 -13.27 2.25 2.71
N TYR A 94 -12.41 2.70 3.59
CA TYR A 94 -12.05 2.03 4.82
C TYR A 94 -11.84 3.07 5.91
N GLU A 95 -12.15 2.69 7.13
CA GLU A 95 -11.87 3.47 8.32
C GLU A 95 -11.52 2.53 9.47
N SER A 96 -10.50 2.88 10.23
CA SER A 96 -10.18 2.22 11.50
C SER A 96 -10.76 3.05 12.64
N VAL A 97 -11.43 2.39 13.58
CA VAL A 97 -12.10 3.03 14.71
C VAL A 97 -11.62 2.39 16.00
N ASP A 98 -11.04 3.20 16.89
CA ASP A 98 -10.69 2.80 18.24
C ASP A 98 -11.83 3.16 19.20
N LEU A 99 -12.57 2.17 19.67
CA LEU A 99 -13.70 2.36 20.57
C LEU A 99 -13.30 3.02 21.90
N ALA A 100 -12.06 2.86 22.35
CA ALA A 100 -11.60 3.47 23.60
C ALA A 100 -11.65 5.00 23.55
N THR A 101 -11.38 5.58 22.37
CA THR A 101 -11.43 7.03 22.17
C THR A 101 -12.83 7.62 22.29
N TYR A 102 -13.88 6.79 22.15
CA TYR A 102 -15.30 7.18 22.20
C TYR A 102 -16.01 6.72 23.48
N GLN A 103 -15.29 6.10 24.42
CA GLN A 103 -15.88 5.48 25.60
C GLN A 103 -16.71 6.48 26.43
N ASP A 104 -16.15 7.67 26.71
CA ASP A 104 -16.81 8.68 27.53
C ASP A 104 -17.94 9.39 26.77
N GLU A 105 -17.70 9.77 25.51
CA GLU A 105 -18.68 10.46 24.66
C GLU A 105 -19.94 9.61 24.46
N ARG A 106 -19.77 8.32 24.16
CA ARG A 106 -20.85 7.38 23.86
C ARG A 106 -21.33 6.60 25.10
N ARG A 107 -20.70 6.84 26.26
CA ARG A 107 -20.97 6.14 27.53
C ARG A 107 -21.00 4.62 27.33
N LEU A 108 -19.94 4.08 26.73
CA LEU A 108 -19.81 2.65 26.38
C LEU A 108 -19.57 1.74 27.60
N ASP A 109 -19.63 2.30 28.80
CA ASP A 109 -19.53 1.62 30.09
C ASP A 109 -20.90 1.34 30.75
N LYS A 110 -21.99 1.90 30.20
CA LYS A 110 -23.32 1.85 30.82
C LYS A 110 -24.43 1.42 29.85
N GLY A 111 -25.40 0.68 30.37
CA GLY A 111 -26.58 0.25 29.60
C GLY A 111 -26.25 -0.85 28.58
N ASP A 112 -26.99 -0.91 27.48
CA ASP A 112 -26.75 -1.88 26.41
C ASP A 112 -25.60 -1.42 25.49
N VAL A 113 -24.38 -1.83 25.86
CA VAL A 113 -23.16 -1.49 25.12
C VAL A 113 -23.16 -2.08 23.72
N MET A 114 -23.71 -3.29 23.54
CA MET A 114 -23.75 -3.95 22.23
C MET A 114 -24.61 -3.16 21.24
N LYS A 115 -25.79 -2.72 21.67
CA LYS A 115 -26.68 -1.89 20.86
C LYS A 115 -26.01 -0.55 20.50
N LYS A 116 -25.36 0.11 21.47
CA LYS A 116 -24.66 1.38 21.24
C LYS A 116 -23.52 1.26 20.22
N VAL A 117 -22.72 0.19 20.30
CA VAL A 117 -21.64 -0.07 19.35
C VAL A 117 -22.19 -0.36 17.95
N GLN A 118 -23.30 -1.09 17.85
CA GLN A 118 -23.98 -1.33 16.57
C GLN A 118 -24.52 -0.04 15.94
N GLU A 119 -25.19 0.80 16.72
CA GLU A 119 -25.69 2.11 16.28
C GLU A 119 -24.51 3.00 15.82
N PHE A 120 -23.43 3.04 16.60
CA PHE A 120 -22.22 3.79 16.23
C PHE A 120 -21.60 3.27 14.93
N ALA A 121 -21.46 1.96 14.76
CA ALA A 121 -20.93 1.40 13.52
C ALA A 121 -21.80 1.75 12.31
N ALA A 122 -23.13 1.72 12.45
CA ALA A 122 -24.07 2.11 11.40
C ALA A 122 -23.89 3.59 11.00
N GLU A 123 -23.81 4.49 11.98
CA GLU A 123 -23.54 5.92 11.75
C GLU A 123 -22.22 6.14 10.98
N ARG A 124 -21.15 5.41 11.34
CA ARG A 124 -19.86 5.50 10.64
C ARG A 124 -19.93 5.01 9.21
N ILE A 125 -20.63 3.90 8.96
CA ILE A 125 -20.83 3.36 7.61
C ILE A 125 -21.61 4.36 6.75
N GLU A 126 -22.68 4.97 7.28
CA GLU A 126 -23.44 5.99 6.56
C GLU A 126 -22.60 7.23 6.24
N ALA A 127 -21.80 7.71 7.20
CA ALA A 127 -20.88 8.83 6.99
C ALA A 127 -19.83 8.53 5.91
N LEU A 128 -19.29 7.31 5.87
CA LEU A 128 -18.37 6.87 4.82
C LEU A 128 -19.03 6.83 3.45
N MET A 129 -20.24 6.29 3.34
CA MET A 129 -20.99 6.28 2.07
C MET A 129 -21.26 7.71 1.58
N GLU A 130 -21.62 8.62 2.47
CA GLU A 130 -21.94 10.01 2.11
C GLU A 130 -20.69 10.82 1.73
N ARG A 131 -19.54 10.52 2.34
CA ARG A 131 -18.26 11.09 1.92
C ARG A 131 -17.91 10.68 0.49
N GLU A 132 -18.12 9.41 0.13
CA GLU A 132 -17.83 8.92 -1.21
C GLU A 132 -18.77 9.48 -2.28
N ARG A 133 -20.07 9.64 -1.97
CA ARG A 133 -21.02 10.23 -2.92
C ARG A 133 -20.70 11.68 -3.30
N ARG A 134 -19.95 12.39 -2.45
CA ARG A 134 -19.61 13.80 -2.65
C ARG A 134 -18.32 14.01 -3.46
N ASN A 135 -17.54 12.97 -3.69
CA ASN A 135 -16.31 12.98 -4.50
C ASN A 135 -16.60 12.62 -5.96
#